data_AF-A0A284VL22-F1
#
_entry.id   AF-A0A284VL22-F1
#
_cell.length_a   1.000
_cell.length_b   1.000
_cell.length_c   1.000
_cell.angle_alpha   90.00
_cell.angle_beta   90.00
_cell.angle_gamma   90.00
#
_symmetry.space_group_name_H-M   'P 1'
#
loop_
_entity.id
_entity.type
_entity.pdbx_description
1 polymer ?
#
loop_
_entity_poly.entity_id
_entity_poly.type
_entity_poly.pdbx_seq_one_letter_code
_entity_poly.pdbx_strand_id
1 'polypeptide(L)'
;MLVLFFVYPSLVMTAIGTANSSPESRYGGGEPSGGGYDEWMEALNWMRYNTPDPGLDYSAIYEQPKNSTYPYPESAYGVMSWWDYGHIITYWAHRIPNANPFQAGIGGGKTHAPGASTFLTAKSEDEANKVLDALGINGKPGARYIVSNGYMAYGIMDIFGIWNKDDDYRVRIQTSQGLQVVPSSKYYDNMEAKLHILDGNSLKNYRLVHESPANPNTFGGYEEQTYKYIYNTLYGGNIPVENSGLVKIFEYVKGAKIEGHAPPNATVTLTDTIKTNIGRTIQYSQTTSSNGTYEFTVPYSTLGPITGETQFDTKPTGPYTVTAGNISKPVNVREEDVLNGGTVTLDLI
;
A
#
# COMPACT_ATOMS: atom_id res chain seq x y z
N MET A 1 31.42 30.77 30.05
CA MET A 1 31.24 30.32 28.65
C MET A 1 29.89 29.62 28.59
N LEU A 2 28.89 30.32 28.08
CA LEU A 2 27.48 29.92 28.08
C LEU A 2 27.19 29.26 26.72
N VAL A 3 26.77 28.00 26.70
CA VAL A 3 26.31 27.33 25.48
C VAL A 3 24.80 27.21 25.59
N LEU A 4 24.08 28.04 24.84
CA LEU A 4 22.64 27.92 24.63
C LEU A 4 22.36 26.87 23.57
N PHE A 5 21.61 25.83 23.92
CA PHE A 5 20.87 25.01 22.96
C PHE A 5 19.42 25.50 22.95
N PHE A 6 19.00 26.16 21.87
CA PHE A 6 17.59 26.31 21.54
C PHE A 6 17.14 25.02 20.84
N VAL A 7 16.40 24.18 21.54
CA VAL A 7 15.59 23.12 20.92
C VAL A 7 14.15 23.60 21.01
N TYR A 8 13.56 23.95 19.87
CA TYR A 8 12.13 24.16 19.76
C TYR A 8 11.41 22.86 20.15
N PRO A 9 10.49 22.85 21.12
CA PRO A 9 9.72 21.66 21.44
C PRO A 9 8.61 21.51 20.39
N SER A 10 8.75 20.56 19.47
CA SER A 10 7.57 19.85 18.97
C SER A 10 7.02 19.05 20.15
N LEU A 11 5.75 19.29 20.49
CA LEU A 11 5.03 18.57 21.54
C LEU A 11 4.99 17.07 21.23
N VAL A 12 5.94 16.32 21.79
CA VAL A 12 5.83 14.88 21.99
C VAL A 12 5.52 14.69 23.47
N MET A 13 4.23 14.60 23.80
CA MET A 13 3.81 14.32 25.17
C MET A 13 4.00 12.82 25.46
N THR A 14 5.00 12.51 26.28
CA THR A 14 5.27 11.18 26.82
C THR A 14 4.19 10.77 27.85
N ALA A 15 3.82 9.49 27.84
CA ALA A 15 2.79 8.90 28.70
C ALA A 15 3.26 8.74 30.16
N ILE A 16 2.35 8.97 31.11
CA ILE A 16 2.49 8.62 32.53
C ILE A 16 1.22 7.87 32.92
N GLY A 17 1.33 6.70 33.56
CA GLY A 17 0.20 5.98 34.18
C GLY A 17 0.68 5.23 35.43
N THR A 18 -0.09 5.31 36.51
CA THR A 18 0.18 4.64 37.80
C THR A 18 -0.90 3.60 38.14
N ALA A 19 -0.60 2.74 39.11
CA ALA A 19 -1.17 1.40 39.37
C ALA A 19 -2.68 1.26 39.70
N ASN A 20 -3.50 2.32 39.62
CA ASN A 20 -4.90 2.28 40.09
C ASN A 20 -5.96 2.55 39.00
N SER A 21 -5.61 2.45 37.71
CA SER A 21 -6.58 2.53 36.61
C SER A 21 -6.40 1.36 35.65
N SER A 22 -7.51 0.80 35.15
CA SER A 22 -7.52 -0.08 33.99
C SER A 22 -6.78 0.60 32.82
N PRO A 23 -6.07 -0.13 31.95
CA PRO A 23 -5.47 0.45 30.75
C PRO A 23 -6.59 0.93 29.82
N GLU A 24 -6.97 2.20 29.96
CA GLU A 24 -7.75 2.90 28.97
C GLU A 24 -6.81 3.33 27.83
N SER A 25 -7.15 2.99 26.58
CA SER A 25 -6.61 3.72 25.44
C SER A 25 -6.93 5.18 25.67
N ARG A 26 -5.90 6.04 25.77
CA ARG A 26 -6.06 7.48 26.02
C ARG A 26 -6.86 8.21 24.92
N TYR A 27 -7.29 7.50 23.87
CA TYR A 27 -8.14 8.00 22.80
C TYR A 27 -9.23 6.98 22.44
N GLY A 28 -10.14 6.72 23.37
CA GLY A 28 -11.50 6.32 23.00
C GLY A 28 -12.27 7.55 22.52
N GLY A 29 -12.21 7.87 21.21
CA GLY A 29 -13.08 8.88 20.58
C GLY A 29 -12.42 10.07 19.87
N GLY A 30 -11.16 9.98 19.41
CA GLY A 30 -10.53 10.99 18.55
C GLY A 30 -10.58 10.64 17.06
N GLU A 31 -10.47 11.63 16.16
CA GLU A 31 -10.25 11.39 14.73
C GLU A 31 -8.94 10.61 14.49
N PRO A 32 -8.87 9.71 13.48
CA PRO A 32 -7.62 9.10 13.06
C PRO A 32 -6.54 10.14 12.75
N SER A 33 -5.26 9.77 12.89
CA SER A 33 -4.16 10.66 12.49
C SER A 33 -4.36 11.15 11.05
N GLY A 34 -4.34 12.46 10.86
CA GLY A 34 -4.60 13.11 9.58
C GLY A 34 -6.06 13.38 9.25
N GLY A 35 -7.00 12.99 10.12
CA GLY A 35 -8.44 13.15 9.94
C GLY A 35 -9.08 11.99 9.15
N GLY A 36 -10.29 12.22 8.65
CA GLY A 36 -11.00 11.26 7.79
C GLY A 36 -11.63 10.09 8.54
N TYR A 37 -12.29 10.38 9.67
CA TYR A 37 -12.94 9.37 10.52
C TYR A 37 -13.90 8.49 9.72
N ASP A 38 -14.78 9.10 8.92
CA ASP A 38 -15.81 8.38 8.17
C ASP A 38 -15.19 7.50 7.09
N GLU A 39 -14.15 7.98 6.41
CA GLU A 39 -13.43 7.24 5.36
C GLU A 39 -12.67 6.04 5.93
N TRP A 40 -12.01 6.20 7.07
CA TRP A 40 -11.35 5.08 7.76
C TRP A 40 -12.36 4.06 8.29
N MET A 41 -13.44 4.53 8.90
CA MET A 41 -14.49 3.66 9.42
C MET A 41 -15.15 2.88 8.28
N GLU A 42 -15.44 3.52 7.15
CA GLU A 42 -16.02 2.91 5.96
C GLU A 42 -15.09 1.84 5.38
N ALA A 43 -13.85 2.19 5.05
CA ALA A 43 -12.89 1.27 4.45
C ALA A 43 -12.57 0.08 5.36
N LEU A 44 -12.42 0.30 6.68
CA LEU A 44 -12.12 -0.79 7.61
C LEU A 44 -13.34 -1.67 7.91
N ASN A 45 -14.56 -1.14 7.89
CA ASN A 45 -15.75 -1.98 7.90
C ASN A 45 -15.87 -2.78 6.60
N TRP A 46 -15.54 -2.20 5.45
CA TRP A 46 -15.46 -2.94 4.20
C TRP A 46 -14.47 -4.11 4.33
N MET A 47 -13.27 -3.86 4.86
CA MET A 47 -12.25 -4.90 5.07
C MET A 47 -12.79 -6.03 5.94
N ARG A 48 -13.49 -5.71 7.04
CA ARG A 48 -14.06 -6.70 7.97
C ARG A 48 -14.94 -7.73 7.27
N TYR A 49 -15.78 -7.27 6.34
CA TYR A 49 -16.82 -8.09 5.71
C TYR A 49 -16.48 -8.62 4.32
N ASN A 50 -15.43 -8.09 3.68
CA ASN A 50 -15.05 -8.46 2.31
C ASN A 50 -13.68 -9.14 2.19
N THR A 51 -12.98 -9.37 3.30
CA THR A 51 -11.72 -10.14 3.32
C THR A 51 -11.88 -11.44 4.11
N PRO A 52 -11.11 -12.50 3.82
CA PRO A 52 -11.21 -13.78 4.54
C PRO A 52 -10.99 -13.62 6.04
N ASP A 53 -11.68 -14.40 6.87
CA ASP A 53 -11.48 -14.37 8.31
C ASP A 53 -10.04 -14.84 8.67
N PRO A 54 -9.28 -14.12 9.52
CA PRO A 54 -7.93 -14.53 9.90
C PRO A 54 -7.89 -15.76 10.81
N GLY A 55 -9.04 -16.26 11.28
CA GLY A 55 -9.17 -17.42 12.17
C GLY A 55 -8.89 -17.13 13.64
N LEU A 56 -8.93 -15.86 14.03
CA LEU A 56 -8.81 -15.43 15.42
C LEU A 56 -10.11 -14.79 15.90
N ASP A 57 -10.67 -15.31 16.98
CA ASP A 57 -11.84 -14.72 17.64
C ASP A 57 -11.43 -13.43 18.36
N TYR A 58 -12.02 -12.31 17.94
CA TYR A 58 -11.76 -10.99 18.51
C TYR A 58 -12.00 -10.92 20.03
N SER A 59 -12.93 -11.71 20.57
CA SER A 59 -13.34 -11.66 21.99
C SER A 59 -12.75 -12.79 22.85
N ALA A 60 -11.91 -13.65 22.27
CA ALA A 60 -11.31 -14.76 22.99
C ALA A 60 -10.22 -14.31 23.97
N ILE A 61 -9.97 -15.17 24.96
CA ILE A 61 -8.86 -15.01 25.90
C ILE A 61 -7.65 -15.74 25.33
N TYR A 62 -6.55 -15.01 25.18
CA TYR A 62 -5.31 -15.53 24.62
C TYR A 62 -4.23 -15.62 25.68
N GLU A 63 -3.49 -16.73 25.69
CA GLU A 63 -2.32 -16.88 26.55
C GLU A 63 -1.12 -16.14 25.95
N GLN A 64 -0.46 -15.34 26.77
CA GLN A 64 0.75 -14.64 26.36
C GLN A 64 1.89 -15.65 26.12
N PRO A 65 2.52 -15.66 24.93
CA PRO A 65 3.67 -16.50 24.66
C PRO A 65 4.86 -16.12 25.55
N LYS A 66 5.56 -17.11 26.11
CA LYS A 66 6.66 -16.85 27.06
C LYS A 66 7.95 -16.34 26.39
N ASN A 67 8.33 -16.88 25.22
CA ASN A 67 9.60 -16.58 24.53
C ASN A 67 9.51 -16.75 23.00
N SER A 68 8.31 -16.69 22.42
CA SER A 68 8.11 -16.92 20.98
C SER A 68 7.12 -15.93 20.40
N THR A 69 7.02 -15.90 19.07
CA THR A 69 5.85 -15.36 18.40
C THR A 69 4.58 -16.08 18.88
N TYR A 70 3.46 -15.38 18.82
CA TYR A 70 2.16 -15.98 19.08
C TYR A 70 1.88 -17.07 18.01
N PRO A 71 1.39 -18.26 18.39
CA PRO A 71 1.11 -19.36 17.47
C PRO A 71 -0.19 -19.08 16.70
N TYR A 72 -0.10 -18.19 15.72
CA TYR A 72 -1.22 -17.85 14.86
C TYR A 72 -1.69 -19.05 14.03
N PRO A 73 -3.01 -19.19 13.78
CA PRO A 73 -3.54 -20.22 12.90
C PRO A 73 -3.05 -20.03 11.45
N GLU A 74 -3.10 -21.09 10.65
CA GLU A 74 -2.70 -21.05 9.24
C GLU A 74 -3.47 -20.01 8.41
N SER A 75 -4.73 -19.73 8.77
CA SER A 75 -5.55 -18.69 8.12
C SER A 75 -5.10 -17.26 8.41
N ALA A 76 -4.27 -17.03 9.43
CA ALA A 76 -3.91 -15.70 9.85
C ALA A 76 -3.06 -14.97 8.82
N TYR A 77 -3.28 -13.67 8.72
CA TYR A 77 -2.50 -12.75 7.91
C TYR A 77 -2.45 -11.38 8.58
N GLY A 78 -1.39 -10.62 8.30
CA GLY A 78 -1.24 -9.24 8.77
C GLY A 78 -1.86 -8.21 7.83
N VAL A 79 -2.03 -7.01 8.38
CA VAL A 79 -2.39 -5.78 7.66
C VAL A 79 -1.29 -4.76 7.87
N MET A 80 -0.59 -4.42 6.79
CA MET A 80 0.50 -3.46 6.79
C MET A 80 -0.07 -2.05 6.66
N SER A 81 0.30 -1.16 7.58
CA SER A 81 -0.01 0.26 7.54
C SER A 81 0.97 1.00 8.45
N TRP A 82 0.86 2.33 8.51
CA TRP A 82 1.61 3.09 9.50
C TRP A 82 1.11 2.82 10.93
N TRP A 83 2.01 2.92 11.91
CA TRP A 83 1.74 2.47 13.28
C TRP A 83 0.58 3.22 13.97
N ASP A 84 0.33 4.47 13.60
CA ASP A 84 -0.81 5.28 14.05
C ASP A 84 -2.16 4.56 13.89
N TYR A 85 -2.31 3.72 12.85
CA TYR A 85 -3.60 3.14 12.47
C TYR A 85 -3.83 1.71 13.00
N GLY A 86 -2.86 1.13 13.71
CA GLY A 86 -2.97 -0.26 14.16
C GLY A 86 -4.20 -0.53 15.04
N HIS A 87 -4.52 0.38 15.97
CA HIS A 87 -5.70 0.20 16.82
C HIS A 87 -7.02 0.23 16.04
N ILE A 88 -7.15 1.11 15.05
CA ILE A 88 -8.39 1.19 14.26
C ILE A 88 -8.53 0.00 13.29
N ILE A 89 -7.42 -0.52 12.75
CA ILE A 89 -7.40 -1.76 11.98
C ILE A 89 -7.89 -2.93 12.84
N THR A 90 -7.40 -3.06 14.07
CA THR A 90 -7.90 -4.07 15.01
C THR A 90 -9.37 -3.85 15.33
N TYR A 91 -9.77 -2.62 15.67
CA TYR A 91 -11.09 -2.31 16.19
C TYR A 91 -12.21 -2.36 15.14
N TRP A 92 -12.03 -1.74 13.97
CA TRP A 92 -13.06 -1.70 12.93
C TRP A 92 -12.95 -2.88 11.97
N ALA A 93 -11.75 -3.21 11.50
CA ALA A 93 -11.58 -4.29 10.52
C ALA A 93 -11.56 -5.69 11.16
N HIS A 94 -11.34 -5.80 12.47
CA HIS A 94 -11.09 -7.08 13.13
C HIS A 94 -9.98 -7.86 12.42
N ARG A 95 -8.88 -7.16 12.10
CA ARG A 95 -7.67 -7.71 11.48
C ARG A 95 -6.43 -7.42 12.30
N ILE A 96 -5.33 -8.09 11.97
CA ILE A 96 -4.09 -8.09 12.75
C ILE A 96 -3.12 -7.05 12.15
N PRO A 97 -2.91 -5.88 12.77
CA PRO A 97 -2.01 -4.88 12.23
C PRO A 97 -0.54 -5.29 12.44
N ASN A 98 0.32 -5.05 11.45
CA ASN A 98 1.76 -5.28 11.60
C ASN A 98 2.43 -4.27 12.53
N ALA A 99 1.89 -3.05 12.63
CA ALA A 99 2.40 -1.97 13.48
C ALA A 99 1.26 -1.28 14.23
N ASN A 100 1.52 -0.76 15.44
CA ASN A 100 0.46 -0.20 16.28
C ASN A 100 0.89 1.02 17.13
N PRO A 101 -0.08 1.76 17.72
CA PRO A 101 0.14 2.97 18.52
C PRO A 101 1.07 2.84 19.74
N PHE A 102 1.46 1.62 20.14
CA PHE A 102 2.52 1.41 21.13
C PHE A 102 3.94 1.50 20.53
N GLN A 103 4.05 1.98 19.29
CA GLN A 103 5.29 2.06 18.51
C GLN A 103 5.94 0.68 18.25
N ALA A 104 5.15 -0.38 18.30
CA ALA A 104 5.56 -1.71 17.89
C ALA A 104 5.40 -1.88 16.38
N GLY A 105 6.29 -2.67 15.75
CA GLY A 105 6.20 -3.01 14.33
C GLY A 105 6.62 -1.91 13.34
N ILE A 106 7.17 -0.80 13.83
CA ILE A 106 7.66 0.29 12.96
C ILE A 106 8.84 -0.17 12.10
N GLY A 107 9.74 -0.99 12.64
CA GLY A 107 11.00 -1.34 11.97
C GLY A 107 11.95 -0.15 11.84
N GLY A 108 12.89 -0.23 10.91
CA GLY A 108 13.83 0.85 10.58
C GLY A 108 15.08 0.89 11.48
N GLY A 109 15.55 2.10 11.77
CA GLY A 109 16.81 2.36 12.48
C GLY A 109 18.05 2.06 11.63
N LYS A 110 19.23 2.12 12.26
CA LYS A 110 20.52 1.90 11.57
C LYS A 110 20.66 0.51 10.95
N THR A 111 19.86 -0.45 11.42
CA THR A 111 19.85 -1.84 10.97
C THR A 111 18.80 -2.09 9.89
N HIS A 112 17.95 -1.11 9.57
CA HIS A 112 16.80 -1.25 8.66
C HIS A 112 15.96 -2.48 9.00
N ALA A 113 15.60 -2.63 10.28
CA ALA A 113 14.84 -3.78 10.74
C ALA A 113 13.48 -3.85 10.02
N PRO A 114 13.01 -5.03 9.57
CA PRO A 114 11.73 -5.17 8.89
C PRO A 114 10.56 -4.62 9.71
N GLY A 115 9.69 -3.83 9.07
CA GLY A 115 8.51 -3.20 9.66
C GLY A 115 7.85 -2.19 8.73
N ALA A 116 6.90 -1.42 9.27
CA ALA A 116 6.13 -0.45 8.50
C ALA A 116 7.00 0.59 7.79
N SER A 117 7.99 1.18 8.48
CA SER A 117 8.87 2.20 7.90
C SER A 117 9.67 1.67 6.71
N THR A 118 10.29 0.50 6.84
CA THR A 118 11.06 -0.15 5.76
C THR A 118 10.18 -0.59 4.60
N PHE A 119 8.95 -1.03 4.86
CA PHE A 119 8.01 -1.40 3.80
C PHE A 119 7.59 -0.16 3.00
N LEU A 120 7.10 0.87 3.68
CA LEU A 120 6.55 2.08 3.06
C LEU A 120 7.62 2.88 2.30
N THR A 121 8.88 2.82 2.76
CA THR A 121 10.02 3.49 2.11
C THR A 121 10.76 2.62 1.09
N ALA A 122 10.39 1.34 0.93
CA ALA A 122 11.04 0.43 -0.01
C ALA A 122 10.99 1.00 -1.44
N LYS A 123 12.13 0.98 -2.13
CA LYS A 123 12.32 1.63 -3.45
C LYS A 123 11.87 0.74 -4.60
N SER A 124 11.55 -0.52 -4.32
CA SER A 124 11.08 -1.50 -5.29
C SER A 124 10.09 -2.45 -4.64
N GLU A 125 9.26 -3.05 -5.49
CA GLU A 125 8.32 -4.10 -5.08
C GLU A 125 9.05 -5.29 -4.45
N ASP A 126 10.19 -5.70 -5.03
CA ASP A 126 11.02 -6.78 -4.50
C ASP A 126 11.57 -6.48 -3.09
N GLU A 127 11.97 -5.23 -2.83
CA GLU A 127 12.42 -4.81 -1.50
C GLU A 127 11.27 -4.82 -0.50
N ALA A 128 10.08 -4.36 -0.90
CA ALA A 128 8.87 -4.40 -0.09
C ALA A 128 8.46 -5.84 0.26
N ASN A 129 8.50 -6.73 -0.73
CA ASN A 129 8.20 -8.15 -0.57
C ASN A 129 9.16 -8.81 0.41
N LYS A 130 10.46 -8.50 0.34
CA LYS A 130 11.45 -8.99 1.32
C LYS A 130 11.15 -8.55 2.75
N VAL A 131 10.62 -7.35 2.94
CA VAL A 131 10.17 -6.89 4.27
C VAL A 131 9.00 -7.73 4.74
N LEU A 132 8.00 -7.99 3.89
CA LEU A 132 6.88 -8.86 4.25
C LEU A 132 7.34 -10.29 4.53
N ASP A 133 8.21 -10.87 3.71
CA ASP A 133 8.76 -12.22 3.91
C ASP A 133 9.49 -12.34 5.25
N ALA A 134 10.27 -11.31 5.64
CA ALA A 134 10.97 -11.29 6.91
C ALA A 134 10.05 -11.15 8.13
N LEU A 135 8.87 -10.55 7.95
CA LEU A 135 7.80 -10.48 8.95
C LEU A 135 6.88 -11.71 8.91
N GLY A 136 7.11 -12.61 7.95
CA GLY A 136 6.26 -13.74 7.66
C GLY A 136 6.15 -14.76 8.78
N ILE A 137 4.99 -15.38 8.87
CA ILE A 137 4.70 -16.51 9.75
C ILE A 137 4.10 -17.64 8.91
N ASN A 138 4.33 -18.89 9.32
CA ASN A 138 3.80 -20.08 8.63
C ASN A 138 4.14 -20.12 7.12
N GLY A 139 5.32 -19.60 6.73
CA GLY A 139 5.77 -19.57 5.34
C GLY A 139 4.98 -18.63 4.42
N LYS A 140 4.20 -17.70 5.00
CA LYS A 140 3.43 -16.67 4.27
C LYS A 140 4.04 -15.29 4.51
N PRO A 141 3.87 -14.33 3.58
CA PRO A 141 4.23 -12.94 3.81
C PRO A 141 3.56 -12.39 5.07
N GLY A 142 4.25 -11.50 5.78
CA GLY A 142 3.79 -10.91 7.03
C GLY A 142 2.53 -10.06 6.90
N ALA A 143 2.11 -9.71 5.69
CA ALA A 143 0.85 -9.03 5.42
C ALA A 143 0.19 -9.58 4.15
N ARG A 144 -1.14 -9.72 4.18
CA ARG A 144 -1.97 -9.94 2.98
C ARG A 144 -2.58 -8.64 2.48
N TYR A 145 -2.83 -7.67 3.36
CA TYR A 145 -3.41 -6.38 2.96
C TYR A 145 -2.53 -5.23 3.40
N ILE A 146 -2.51 -4.18 2.58
CA ILE A 146 -1.85 -2.91 2.88
C ILE A 146 -2.94 -1.85 2.93
N VAL A 147 -2.95 -1.03 3.99
CA VAL A 147 -3.86 0.11 4.10
C VAL A 147 -3.04 1.38 4.13
N SER A 148 -3.31 2.27 3.18
CA SER A 148 -2.64 3.56 3.02
C SER A 148 -3.69 4.68 2.99
N ASN A 149 -3.31 5.89 3.43
CA ASN A 149 -4.18 7.06 3.35
C ASN A 149 -3.47 8.32 2.83
N GLY A 150 -4.25 9.36 2.51
CA GLY A 150 -3.72 10.63 2.04
C GLY A 150 -2.71 11.28 2.99
N TYR A 151 -2.90 11.14 4.31
CA TYR A 151 -1.94 11.68 5.28
C TYR A 151 -0.58 10.97 5.18
N MET A 152 -0.57 9.63 5.06
CA MET A 152 0.65 8.85 4.82
C MET A 152 1.33 9.28 3.52
N ALA A 153 0.56 9.39 2.44
CA ALA A 153 1.06 9.63 1.10
C ALA A 153 1.58 11.04 0.86
N TYR A 154 1.02 12.05 1.54
CA TYR A 154 1.31 13.46 1.26
C TYR A 154 1.90 14.20 2.48
N GLY A 155 1.37 13.92 3.68
CA GLY A 155 1.68 14.68 4.89
C GLY A 155 2.87 14.16 5.71
N ILE A 156 3.04 12.84 5.84
CA ILE A 156 4.03 12.24 6.76
C ILE A 156 5.00 11.26 6.12
N MET A 157 5.07 11.19 4.80
CA MET A 157 6.01 10.34 4.08
C MET A 157 7.46 10.50 4.58
N ASP A 158 7.91 11.74 4.80
CA ASP A 158 9.25 12.07 5.31
C ASP A 158 9.52 11.43 6.71
N ILE A 159 8.47 11.23 7.51
CA ILE A 159 8.58 10.61 8.84
C ILE A 159 8.95 9.13 8.72
N PHE A 160 8.45 8.41 7.72
CA PHE A 160 8.84 7.02 7.49
C PHE A 160 10.35 6.92 7.23
N GLY A 161 10.87 7.86 6.45
CA GLY A 161 12.30 8.04 6.21
C GLY A 161 13.12 8.25 7.47
N ILE A 162 12.68 9.15 8.35
CA ILE A 162 13.36 9.43 9.62
C ILE A 162 13.47 8.18 10.51
N TRP A 163 12.40 7.39 10.58
CA TRP A 163 12.40 6.11 11.30
C TRP A 163 13.32 5.09 10.63
N ASN A 164 13.30 5.01 9.31
CA ASN A 164 14.16 4.11 8.55
C ASN A 164 15.62 4.59 8.41
N LYS A 165 15.96 5.80 8.86
CA LYS A 165 17.27 6.43 8.56
C LYS A 165 17.54 6.53 7.05
N ASP A 166 16.50 6.84 6.29
CA ASP A 166 16.55 7.12 4.85
C ASP A 166 16.04 8.55 4.60
N ASP A 167 16.90 9.48 4.17
CA ASP A 167 16.57 10.92 4.04
C ASP A 167 16.32 11.32 2.56
N ASP A 168 16.40 12.60 2.19
CA ASP A 168 16.37 13.08 0.77
C ASP A 168 15.03 12.94 0.00
N TYR A 169 13.90 12.94 0.69
CA TYR A 169 12.57 12.92 0.08
C TYR A 169 12.07 14.29 -0.41
N ARG A 170 12.82 15.36 -0.14
CA ARG A 170 12.50 16.74 -0.58
C ARG A 170 13.67 17.37 -1.30
N VAL A 171 13.37 18.22 -2.28
CA VAL A 171 14.36 19.00 -3.04
C VAL A 171 13.93 20.46 -3.11
N ARG A 172 14.91 21.38 -3.22
CA ARG A 172 14.67 22.80 -3.43
C ARG A 172 14.75 23.13 -4.91
N ILE A 173 13.72 23.78 -5.45
CA ILE A 173 13.67 24.24 -6.84
C ILE A 173 13.44 25.75 -6.90
N GLN A 174 14.02 26.40 -7.90
CA GLN A 174 13.78 27.82 -8.16
C GLN A 174 12.55 27.96 -9.06
N THR A 175 11.56 28.74 -8.61
CA THR A 175 10.36 29.07 -9.38
C THR A 175 10.25 30.58 -9.60
N SER A 176 9.28 31.01 -10.42
CA SER A 176 8.93 32.43 -10.56
C SER A 176 8.44 33.07 -9.26
N GLN A 177 7.96 32.28 -8.31
CA GLN A 177 7.54 32.70 -6.97
C GLN A 177 8.66 32.57 -5.91
N GLY A 178 9.89 32.29 -6.34
CA GLY A 178 11.03 32.09 -5.45
C GLY A 178 11.39 30.62 -5.23
N LEU A 179 12.21 30.37 -4.22
CA LEU A 179 12.69 29.05 -3.86
C LEU A 179 11.56 28.25 -3.19
N GLN A 180 11.22 27.09 -3.75
CA GLN A 180 10.17 26.20 -3.24
C GLN A 180 10.78 24.85 -2.83
N VAL A 181 10.23 24.22 -1.78
CA VAL A 181 10.57 22.86 -1.37
C VAL A 181 9.49 21.93 -1.90
N VAL A 182 9.87 20.95 -2.70
CA VAL A 182 8.94 20.02 -3.35
C VAL A 182 9.39 18.56 -3.11
N PRO A 183 8.49 17.57 -3.26
CA PRO A 183 8.86 16.16 -3.32
C PRO A 183 10.00 15.90 -4.32
N SER A 184 10.99 15.10 -3.94
CA SER A 184 12.07 14.65 -4.84
C SER A 184 11.59 13.47 -5.72
N SER A 185 12.40 13.02 -6.69
CA SER A 185 12.06 11.80 -7.45
C SER A 185 11.92 10.59 -6.54
N LYS A 186 12.80 10.48 -5.52
CA LYS A 186 12.77 9.44 -4.49
C LYS A 186 11.44 9.38 -3.73
N TYR A 187 10.75 10.52 -3.59
CA TYR A 187 9.42 10.58 -2.98
C TYR A 187 8.38 9.80 -3.79
N TYR A 188 8.52 9.72 -5.11
CA TYR A 188 7.58 8.98 -5.96
C TYR A 188 8.02 7.53 -6.22
N ASP A 189 9.27 7.18 -5.91
CA ASP A 189 9.83 5.85 -6.15
C ASP A 189 9.59 4.83 -5.03
N ASN A 190 9.11 5.26 -3.86
CA ASN A 190 8.84 4.36 -2.73
C ASN A 190 7.47 3.69 -2.82
N MET A 191 7.25 2.66 -2.00
CA MET A 191 6.01 1.89 -1.98
C MET A 191 4.78 2.70 -1.57
N GLU A 192 4.89 3.64 -0.62
CA GLU A 192 3.72 4.46 -0.25
C GLU A 192 3.22 5.27 -1.45
N ALA A 193 4.13 5.91 -2.20
CA ALA A 193 3.76 6.65 -3.40
C ALA A 193 3.25 5.72 -4.53
N LYS A 194 3.91 4.58 -4.74
CA LYS A 194 3.46 3.58 -5.74
C LYS A 194 2.07 3.06 -5.46
N LEU A 195 1.73 2.81 -4.20
CA LEU A 195 0.40 2.38 -3.79
C LEU A 195 -0.58 3.55 -3.88
N HIS A 196 -0.33 4.65 -3.15
CA HIS A 196 -1.35 5.67 -2.95
C HIS A 196 -1.42 6.72 -4.07
N ILE A 197 -0.28 7.24 -4.52
CA ILE A 197 -0.25 8.32 -5.52
C ILE A 197 -0.44 7.77 -6.93
N LEU A 198 0.18 6.61 -7.19
CA LEU A 198 0.19 5.95 -8.50
C LEU A 198 -0.84 4.81 -8.61
N ASP A 199 -1.70 4.64 -7.60
CA ASP A 199 -2.81 3.67 -7.57
C ASP A 199 -2.37 2.21 -7.82
N GLY A 200 -1.13 1.86 -7.48
CA GLY A 200 -0.56 0.54 -7.72
C GLY A 200 -0.31 0.21 -9.19
N ASN A 201 -0.33 1.22 -10.09
CA ASN A 201 -0.05 1.00 -11.50
C ASN A 201 1.33 0.33 -11.70
N SER A 202 1.37 -0.66 -12.59
CA SER A 202 2.54 -1.47 -12.93
C SER A 202 3.09 -2.39 -11.83
N LEU A 203 2.52 -2.42 -10.61
CA LEU A 203 2.87 -3.40 -9.58
C LEU A 203 2.42 -4.81 -10.00
N LYS A 204 3.17 -5.82 -9.57
CA LYS A 204 2.99 -7.24 -9.95
C LYS A 204 2.27 -8.05 -8.87
N ASN A 205 2.47 -7.67 -7.62
CA ASN A 205 2.04 -8.36 -6.42
C ASN A 205 1.03 -7.57 -5.61
N TYR A 206 0.72 -6.32 -5.94
CA TYR A 206 -0.24 -5.50 -5.21
C TYR A 206 -1.35 -5.03 -6.14
N ARG A 207 -2.60 -5.25 -5.74
CA ARG A 207 -3.80 -4.71 -6.41
C ARG A 207 -4.63 -3.85 -5.47
N LEU A 208 -5.16 -2.74 -5.97
CA LEU A 208 -6.18 -1.98 -5.25
C LEU A 208 -7.47 -2.80 -5.23
N VAL A 209 -8.01 -3.08 -4.05
CA VAL A 209 -9.25 -3.87 -3.90
C VAL A 209 -10.45 -3.03 -3.46
N HIS A 210 -10.19 -1.87 -2.84
CA HIS A 210 -11.20 -0.93 -2.36
C HIS A 210 -10.58 0.44 -2.05
N GLU A 211 -11.33 1.52 -2.27
CA GLU A 211 -10.99 2.86 -1.80
C GLU A 211 -12.21 3.57 -1.18
N SER A 212 -11.99 4.36 -0.13
CA SER A 212 -13.04 5.17 0.50
C SER A 212 -13.46 6.34 -0.40
N PRO A 213 -14.51 7.11 -0.04
CA PRO A 213 -14.73 8.42 -0.66
C PRO A 213 -13.48 9.32 -0.58
N ALA A 214 -13.34 10.20 -1.58
CA ALA A 214 -12.31 11.23 -1.59
C ALA A 214 -12.66 12.32 -0.56
N ASN A 215 -11.66 12.81 0.17
CA ASN A 215 -11.87 13.89 1.14
C ASN A 215 -10.71 14.90 1.15
N PRO A 216 -10.84 16.01 0.39
CA PRO A 216 -9.80 17.03 0.32
C PRO A 216 -9.73 17.92 1.56
N ASN A 217 -10.57 17.73 2.58
CA ASN A 217 -10.59 18.57 3.78
C ASN A 217 -9.75 17.98 4.94
N THR A 218 -8.97 16.94 4.66
CA THR A 218 -8.12 16.23 5.62
C THR A 218 -6.65 16.55 5.40
N PHE A 219 -5.81 16.27 6.40
CA PHE A 219 -4.37 16.42 6.23
C PHE A 219 -3.86 15.45 5.17
N GLY A 220 -3.09 15.96 4.22
CA GLY A 220 -2.68 15.25 3.01
C GLY A 220 -3.75 15.22 1.91
N GLY A 221 -5.04 15.09 2.25
CA GLY A 221 -6.13 15.14 1.28
C GLY A 221 -6.16 16.45 0.46
N TYR A 222 -5.92 17.61 1.10
CA TYR A 222 -5.86 18.88 0.37
C TYR A 222 -4.60 19.04 -0.51
N GLU A 223 -3.59 18.18 -0.34
CA GLU A 223 -2.30 18.27 -1.03
C GLU A 223 -2.24 17.41 -2.31
N GLU A 224 -3.10 16.39 -2.42
CA GLU A 224 -3.05 15.36 -3.45
C GLU A 224 -2.87 15.91 -4.86
N GLN A 225 -3.73 16.82 -5.30
CA GLN A 225 -3.67 17.37 -6.64
C GLN A 225 -2.35 18.12 -6.90
N THR A 226 -1.81 18.80 -5.89
CA THR A 226 -0.52 19.49 -6.02
C THR A 226 0.63 18.50 -6.19
N TYR A 227 0.63 17.40 -5.44
CA TYR A 227 1.66 16.37 -5.57
C TYR A 227 1.58 15.67 -6.93
N LYS A 228 0.37 15.31 -7.39
CA LYS A 228 0.17 14.74 -8.74
C LYS A 228 0.59 15.70 -9.85
N TYR A 229 0.30 16.99 -9.70
CA TYR A 229 0.77 18.03 -10.64
C TYR A 229 2.30 18.15 -10.67
N ILE A 230 2.96 18.13 -9.50
CA ILE A 230 4.42 18.15 -9.39
C ILE A 230 5.02 16.91 -10.06
N TYR A 231 4.46 15.72 -9.83
CA TYR A 231 4.90 14.48 -10.45
C TYR A 231 4.87 14.55 -11.98
N ASN A 232 3.73 14.98 -12.54
CA ASN A 232 3.58 15.13 -13.98
C ASN A 232 4.56 16.16 -14.55
N THR A 233 4.75 17.29 -13.86
CA THR A 233 5.54 18.42 -14.36
C THR A 233 7.05 18.19 -14.25
N LEU A 234 7.53 17.66 -13.13
CA LEU A 234 8.97 17.54 -12.85
C LEU A 234 9.54 16.17 -13.20
N TYR A 235 8.73 15.12 -13.17
CA TYR A 235 9.20 13.73 -13.30
C TYR A 235 8.61 13.00 -14.51
N GLY A 236 7.92 13.72 -15.40
CA GLY A 236 7.37 13.16 -16.63
C GLY A 236 6.21 12.19 -16.40
N GLY A 237 5.59 12.24 -15.22
CA GLY A 237 4.38 11.50 -14.92
C GLY A 237 3.23 11.84 -15.86
N ASN A 238 2.28 10.91 -15.97
CA ASN A 238 1.05 11.12 -16.73
C ASN A 238 -0.15 10.51 -15.99
N ILE A 239 -0.41 11.02 -14.78
CA ILE A 239 -1.54 10.60 -13.95
C ILE A 239 -2.62 11.70 -13.88
N PRO A 240 -3.91 11.35 -13.76
CA PRO A 240 -4.99 12.32 -13.57
C PRO A 240 -4.76 13.20 -12.35
N VAL A 241 -4.84 14.53 -12.50
CA VAL A 241 -4.74 15.51 -11.40
C VAL A 241 -6.12 15.72 -10.79
N GLU A 242 -6.55 14.75 -9.99
CA GLU A 242 -7.84 14.71 -9.32
C GLU A 242 -7.68 14.02 -7.95
N ASN A 243 -8.65 14.25 -7.06
CA ASN A 243 -8.68 13.56 -5.77
C ASN A 243 -9.06 12.08 -5.94
N SER A 244 -8.43 11.23 -5.15
CA SER A 244 -8.74 9.81 -5.03
C SER A 244 -9.28 9.48 -3.65
N GLY A 245 -9.67 8.22 -3.41
CA GLY A 245 -10.15 7.79 -2.10
C GLY A 245 -9.13 8.08 -1.02
N LEU A 246 -9.59 8.66 0.09
CA LEU A 246 -8.71 9.07 1.18
C LEU A 246 -7.97 7.88 1.78
N VAL A 247 -8.65 6.75 1.94
CA VAL A 247 -8.11 5.49 2.44
C VAL A 247 -8.19 4.46 1.31
N LYS A 248 -7.10 3.74 1.07
CA LYS A 248 -6.98 2.72 0.02
C LYS A 248 -6.52 1.42 0.62
N ILE A 249 -7.17 0.33 0.21
CA ILE A 249 -6.85 -1.03 0.63
C ILE A 249 -6.30 -1.77 -0.58
N PHE A 250 -5.07 -2.26 -0.43
CA PHE A 250 -4.42 -3.11 -1.41
C PHE A 250 -4.32 -4.53 -0.87
N GLU A 251 -4.37 -5.50 -1.76
CA GLU A 251 -4.10 -6.90 -1.45
C GLU A 251 -2.76 -7.31 -2.08
N TYR A 252 -1.91 -7.94 -1.28
CA TYR A 252 -0.77 -8.70 -1.74
C TYR A 252 -1.24 -10.03 -2.33
N VAL A 253 -0.81 -10.32 -3.55
CA VAL A 253 -1.04 -11.56 -4.29
C VAL A 253 0.25 -12.06 -4.92
N LYS A 254 0.32 -13.37 -5.19
CA LYS A 254 1.46 -13.93 -5.95
C LYS A 254 1.52 -13.36 -7.37
N GLY A 255 0.35 -13.08 -7.96
CA GLY A 255 0.18 -12.56 -9.30
C GLY A 255 0.24 -13.66 -10.34
N ALA A 256 -0.66 -13.61 -11.33
CA ALA A 256 -0.69 -14.59 -12.41
C ALA A 256 0.39 -14.25 -13.45
N LYS A 257 1.00 -15.29 -14.04
CA LYS A 257 1.91 -15.14 -15.17
C LYS A 257 1.15 -15.12 -16.48
N ILE A 258 1.44 -14.15 -17.34
CA ILE A 258 1.02 -14.15 -18.74
C ILE A 258 2.27 -14.25 -19.60
N GLU A 259 2.42 -15.35 -20.32
CA GLU A 259 3.62 -15.63 -21.12
C GLU A 259 3.27 -16.12 -22.52
N GLY A 260 4.20 -15.97 -23.46
CA GLY A 260 4.04 -16.50 -24.81
C GLY A 260 5.11 -15.99 -25.76
N HIS A 261 4.93 -16.27 -27.04
CA HIS A 261 5.86 -15.88 -28.09
C HIS A 261 5.51 -14.50 -28.66
N ALA A 262 6.54 -13.71 -28.95
CA ALA A 262 6.44 -12.44 -29.65
C ALA A 262 7.71 -12.20 -30.48
N PRO A 263 7.69 -11.36 -31.52
CA PRO A 263 8.86 -11.15 -32.36
C PRO A 263 10.07 -10.74 -31.51
N PRO A 264 11.28 -11.29 -31.76
CA PRO A 264 12.47 -10.88 -31.03
C PRO A 264 12.71 -9.37 -31.13
N ASN A 265 13.10 -8.76 -30.02
CA ASN A 265 13.29 -7.33 -29.84
C ASN A 265 12.01 -6.47 -29.96
N ALA A 266 10.82 -7.08 -30.02
CA ALA A 266 9.58 -6.33 -29.92
C ALA A 266 9.34 -5.86 -28.49
N THR A 267 8.89 -4.61 -28.34
CA THR A 267 8.28 -4.13 -27.11
C THR A 267 6.89 -4.73 -27.00
N VAL A 268 6.63 -5.44 -25.90
CA VAL A 268 5.32 -5.99 -25.56
C VAL A 268 4.73 -5.12 -24.45
N THR A 269 3.51 -4.64 -24.64
CA THR A 269 2.78 -3.83 -23.67
C THR A 269 1.48 -4.53 -23.29
N LEU A 270 1.24 -4.67 -21.99
CA LEU A 270 0.02 -5.20 -21.41
C LEU A 270 -0.73 -4.05 -20.74
N THR A 271 -2.03 -3.91 -21.01
CA THR A 271 -2.88 -2.86 -20.44
C THR A 271 -4.22 -3.39 -19.94
N ASP A 272 -4.78 -2.76 -18.93
CA ASP A 272 -6.17 -2.93 -18.49
C ASP A 272 -6.68 -1.62 -17.88
N THR A 273 -8.00 -1.47 -17.89
CA THR A 273 -8.69 -0.36 -17.25
C THR A 273 -9.37 -0.89 -15.99
N ILE A 274 -8.88 -0.46 -14.83
CA ILE A 274 -9.44 -0.80 -13.51
C ILE A 274 -10.49 0.24 -13.15
N LYS A 275 -11.70 -0.20 -12.82
CA LYS A 275 -12.77 0.66 -12.30
C LYS A 275 -12.85 0.49 -10.79
N THR A 276 -12.82 1.60 -10.07
CA THR A 276 -12.90 1.61 -8.61
C THR A 276 -14.33 1.68 -8.13
N ASN A 277 -14.54 1.32 -6.86
CA ASN A 277 -15.85 1.34 -6.22
C ASN A 277 -16.46 2.74 -6.11
N ILE A 278 -15.64 3.80 -6.11
CA ILE A 278 -16.11 5.19 -6.15
C ILE A 278 -16.25 5.78 -7.56
N GLY A 279 -16.08 4.94 -8.61
CA GLY A 279 -16.30 5.32 -10.00
C GLY A 279 -15.11 5.96 -10.72
N ARG A 280 -13.93 5.99 -10.08
CA ARG A 280 -12.68 6.39 -10.76
C ARG A 280 -12.24 5.30 -11.73
N THR A 281 -11.36 5.69 -12.64
CA THR A 281 -10.73 4.79 -13.60
C THR A 281 -9.22 4.90 -13.49
N ILE A 282 -8.54 3.78 -13.30
CA ILE A 282 -7.09 3.66 -13.23
C ILE A 282 -6.62 2.90 -14.47
N GLN A 283 -5.64 3.45 -15.18
CA GLN A 283 -4.99 2.75 -16.28
C GLN A 283 -3.83 1.93 -15.75
N TYR A 284 -3.99 0.60 -15.78
CA TYR A 284 -2.95 -0.35 -15.41
C TYR A 284 -2.14 -0.74 -16.65
N SER A 285 -0.81 -0.65 -16.57
CA SER A 285 0.05 -1.02 -17.69
C SER A 285 1.37 -1.64 -17.22
N GLN A 286 1.88 -2.61 -17.98
CA GLN A 286 3.25 -3.11 -17.88
C GLN A 286 3.88 -3.17 -19.28
N THR A 287 5.19 -3.05 -19.36
CA THR A 287 5.93 -3.16 -20.63
C THR A 287 7.19 -3.99 -20.42
N THR A 288 7.51 -4.84 -21.39
CA THR A 288 8.72 -5.66 -21.42
C THR A 288 9.25 -5.80 -22.85
N SER A 289 10.50 -6.24 -23.01
CA SER A 289 11.08 -6.55 -24.31
C SER A 289 11.09 -8.07 -24.54
N SER A 290 10.65 -8.51 -25.73
CA SER A 290 10.67 -9.91 -26.12
C SER A 290 12.06 -10.33 -26.62
N ASN A 291 12.52 -11.52 -26.21
CA ASN A 291 13.69 -12.19 -26.78
C ASN A 291 13.31 -13.38 -27.69
N GLY A 292 12.07 -13.38 -28.19
CA GLY A 292 11.38 -14.53 -28.79
C GLY A 292 10.23 -15.03 -27.91
N THR A 293 10.32 -14.75 -26.60
CA THR A 293 9.26 -14.93 -25.62
C THR A 293 9.11 -13.68 -24.75
N TYR A 294 7.95 -13.52 -24.13
CA TYR A 294 7.69 -12.48 -23.13
C TYR A 294 7.00 -13.08 -21.89
N GLU A 295 7.11 -12.39 -20.75
CA GLU A 295 6.42 -12.74 -19.51
C GLU A 295 5.98 -11.45 -18.81
N PHE A 296 4.76 -11.46 -18.27
CA PHE A 296 4.26 -10.48 -17.30
C PHE A 296 3.81 -11.21 -16.02
N THR A 297 3.84 -10.51 -14.89
CA THR A 297 3.17 -10.94 -13.65
C THR A 297 2.12 -9.89 -13.31
N VAL A 298 0.85 -10.30 -13.19
CA VAL A 298 -0.27 -9.37 -13.03
C VAL A 298 -1.08 -9.66 -11.76
N PRO A 299 -1.46 -8.63 -10.98
CA PRO A 299 -2.12 -8.82 -9.69
C PRO A 299 -3.65 -8.81 -9.77
N TYR A 300 -4.25 -8.34 -10.87
CA TYR A 300 -5.71 -8.33 -11.00
C TYR A 300 -6.21 -9.58 -11.75
N SER A 301 -7.29 -10.16 -11.25
CA SER A 301 -8.07 -11.14 -12.02
C SER A 301 -9.13 -10.41 -12.82
N THR A 302 -9.39 -10.88 -14.04
CA THR A 302 -10.35 -10.25 -14.96
C THR A 302 -11.73 -10.90 -14.89
N LEU A 303 -11.84 -12.02 -14.17
CA LEU A 303 -13.08 -12.81 -14.02
C LEU A 303 -13.78 -12.58 -12.68
N GLY A 304 -13.26 -11.66 -11.86
CA GLY A 304 -13.86 -11.25 -10.58
C GLY A 304 -13.51 -12.16 -9.41
N PRO A 305 -14.02 -11.84 -8.21
CA PRO A 305 -13.69 -12.56 -6.98
C PRO A 305 -14.33 -13.94 -6.94
N ILE A 306 -13.75 -14.83 -6.13
CA ILE A 306 -14.27 -16.19 -5.86
C ILE A 306 -14.70 -16.32 -4.40
N THR A 307 -15.64 -17.22 -4.12
CA THR A 307 -16.17 -17.44 -2.76
C THR A 307 -15.07 -17.87 -1.80
N GLY A 308 -15.05 -17.26 -0.60
CA GLY A 308 -14.07 -17.57 0.45
C GLY A 308 -12.79 -16.74 0.39
N GLU A 309 -12.58 -15.98 -0.69
CA GLU A 309 -11.47 -15.05 -0.86
C GLU A 309 -11.94 -13.58 -0.81
N THR A 310 -11.04 -12.63 -1.09
CA THR A 310 -11.36 -11.19 -1.11
C THR A 310 -12.51 -10.90 -2.08
N GLN A 311 -13.60 -10.32 -1.59
CA GLN A 311 -14.73 -9.85 -2.38
C GLN A 311 -14.50 -8.41 -2.86
N PHE A 312 -13.45 -8.23 -3.67
CA PHE A 312 -13.02 -6.90 -4.13
C PHE A 312 -14.07 -6.21 -5.01
N ASP A 313 -14.22 -4.89 -4.83
CA ASP A 313 -15.16 -4.03 -5.56
C ASP A 313 -14.47 -3.02 -6.49
N THR A 314 -13.15 -2.92 -6.40
CA THR A 314 -12.27 -2.33 -7.40
C THR A 314 -11.66 -3.41 -8.28
N LYS A 315 -11.93 -3.38 -9.59
CA LYS A 315 -11.57 -4.47 -10.50
C LYS A 315 -11.45 -4.07 -11.97
N PRO A 316 -10.77 -4.88 -12.80
CA PRO A 316 -10.82 -4.77 -14.26
C PRO A 316 -12.21 -4.59 -14.84
N THR A 317 -12.29 -3.80 -15.90
CA THR A 317 -13.52 -3.63 -16.69
C THR A 317 -13.64 -4.67 -17.81
N GLY A 318 -12.58 -5.42 -18.09
CA GLY A 318 -12.53 -6.45 -19.12
C GLY A 318 -11.26 -7.31 -19.05
N PRO A 319 -10.93 -8.06 -20.10
CA PRO A 319 -9.66 -8.79 -20.20
C PRO A 319 -8.48 -7.83 -20.35
N TYR A 320 -7.29 -8.28 -19.95
CA TYR A 320 -6.03 -7.63 -20.31
C TYR A 320 -5.89 -7.59 -21.83
N THR A 321 -5.36 -6.48 -22.35
CA THR A 321 -4.96 -6.36 -23.75
C THR A 321 -3.44 -6.42 -23.85
N VAL A 322 -2.90 -7.40 -24.59
CA VAL A 322 -1.46 -7.56 -24.81
C VAL A 322 -1.13 -7.23 -26.25
N THR A 323 -0.18 -6.31 -26.45
CA THR A 323 0.16 -5.76 -27.76
C THR A 323 1.66 -5.89 -28.04
N ALA A 324 2.01 -6.38 -29.23
CA ALA A 324 3.37 -6.39 -29.77
C ALA A 324 3.34 -5.93 -31.24
N GLY A 325 3.90 -4.75 -31.53
CA GLY A 325 3.80 -4.14 -32.85
C GLY A 325 2.34 -3.90 -33.26
N ASN A 326 1.89 -4.51 -34.36
CA ASN A 326 0.52 -4.37 -34.87
C ASN A 326 -0.44 -5.45 -34.35
N ILE A 327 0.03 -6.39 -33.54
CA ILE A 327 -0.77 -7.50 -33.02
C ILE A 327 -1.21 -7.15 -31.61
N SER A 328 -2.52 -7.22 -31.38
CA SER A 328 -3.13 -6.99 -30.07
C SER A 328 -4.15 -8.10 -29.80
N LYS A 329 -4.06 -8.75 -28.64
CA LYS A 329 -4.95 -9.86 -28.25
C LYS A 329 -5.44 -9.69 -26.81
N PRO A 330 -6.72 -9.99 -26.53
CA PRO A 330 -7.24 -10.03 -25.17
C PRO A 330 -6.85 -11.34 -24.47
N VAL A 331 -6.66 -11.29 -23.15
CA VAL A 331 -6.47 -12.46 -22.28
C VAL A 331 -7.19 -12.30 -20.96
N ASN A 332 -7.93 -13.35 -20.57
CA ASN A 332 -8.57 -13.41 -19.26
C ASN A 332 -7.68 -14.13 -18.25
N VAL A 333 -7.75 -13.68 -17.01
CA VAL A 333 -6.99 -14.24 -15.88
C VAL A 333 -7.99 -14.60 -14.77
N ARG A 334 -7.95 -15.86 -14.31
CA ARG A 334 -8.78 -16.32 -13.19
C ARG A 334 -8.19 -15.86 -11.87
N GLU A 335 -9.05 -15.71 -10.87
CA GLU A 335 -8.63 -15.38 -9.51
C GLU A 335 -7.73 -16.45 -8.90
N GLU A 336 -7.99 -17.73 -9.17
CA GLU A 336 -7.14 -18.81 -8.68
C GLU A 336 -5.72 -18.74 -9.26
N ASP A 337 -5.56 -18.27 -10.50
CA ASP A 337 -4.25 -18.10 -11.12
C ASP A 337 -3.49 -16.94 -10.44
N VAL A 338 -4.19 -15.85 -10.08
CA VAL A 338 -3.59 -14.71 -9.36
C VAL A 338 -3.14 -15.11 -7.96
N LEU A 339 -3.98 -15.82 -7.21
CA LEU A 339 -3.69 -16.21 -5.83
C LEU A 339 -2.57 -17.26 -5.76
N ASN A 340 -2.51 -18.18 -6.74
CA ASN A 340 -1.56 -19.30 -6.72
C ASN A 340 -0.28 -19.06 -7.52
N GLY A 341 -0.20 -18.00 -8.33
CA GLY A 341 0.91 -17.78 -9.25
C GLY A 341 0.82 -18.66 -10.50
N GLY A 342 -0.40 -18.93 -10.97
CA GLY A 342 -0.68 -19.73 -12.16
C GLY A 342 -0.25 -19.03 -13.45
N THR A 343 -0.17 -19.79 -14.53
CA THR A 343 0.30 -19.31 -15.84
C THR A 343 -0.83 -19.37 -16.87
N VAL A 344 -0.95 -18.31 -17.66
CA VAL A 344 -1.83 -18.20 -18.83
C VAL A 344 -0.95 -17.94 -20.06
N THR A 345 -1.11 -18.78 -21.09
CA THR A 345 -0.33 -18.64 -22.34
C THR A 345 -1.08 -17.79 -23.36
N LEU A 346 -0.36 -16.87 -24.01
CA LEU A 346 -0.85 -16.03 -25.10
C LEU A 346 0.24 -15.80 -26.14
N ASP A 347 0.18 -16.45 -27.30
CA ASP A 347 1.13 -16.18 -28.39
C ASP A 347 0.68 -14.99 -29.23
N LEU A 348 1.64 -14.14 -29.62
CA LEU A 348 1.44 -12.96 -30.47
C LEU A 348 2.03 -13.14 -31.88
N ILE A 349 2.52 -14.33 -32.23
CA ILE A 349 3.04 -14.68 -33.57
C ILE A 349 2.67 -16.11 -33.97
#